data_AF-A0A9D9W732-F1
#
_entry.id   AF-A0A9D9W732-F1
#
_cell.length_a   1.000
_cell.length_b   1.000
_cell.length_c   1.000
_cell.angle_alpha   90.00
_cell.angle_beta   90.00
_cell.angle_gamma   90.00
#
_symmetry.space_group_name_H-M   'P 1'
#
loop_
_entity.id
_entity.type
_entity.pdbx_description
1 polymer ?
#
loop_
_entity_poly.entity_id
_entity_poly.type
_entity_poly.pdbx_seq_one_letter_code
_entity_poly.pdbx_strand_id
1 'polypeptide(L)'
;MLNNFIKVIIILLIGNFSFAQDRIPFDQGTKYILADVDVTGKITFNKQTVITFAGLEKGQTIVVPGEELSNAIKKLGKLGLFS
;
A
#
# COMPACT_ATOMS: atom_id res chain seq x y z
N MET A 1 -8.46 49.31 29.08
CA MET A 1 -9.31 48.34 28.35
C MET A 1 -8.87 48.13 26.90
N LEU A 2 -8.63 49.20 26.13
CA LEU A 2 -8.24 49.11 24.70
C LEU A 2 -6.97 48.28 24.42
N ASN A 3 -5.92 48.41 25.24
CA ASN A 3 -4.66 47.68 25.05
C ASN A 3 -4.79 46.15 25.21
N ASN A 4 -5.67 45.69 26.10
CA ASN A 4 -5.93 44.25 26.26
C ASN A 4 -6.72 43.69 25.08
N PHE A 5 -7.61 44.50 24.49
CA PHE A 5 -8.36 44.12 23.30
C PHE A 5 -7.45 43.97 22.07
N ILE A 6 -6.48 44.88 21.92
CA ILE A 6 -5.47 44.81 20.85
C ILE A 6 -4.61 43.54 20.97
N LYS A 7 -4.22 43.16 22.18
CA LYS A 7 -3.44 41.94 22.43
C LYS A 7 -4.20 40.66 22.04
N VAL A 8 -5.51 40.61 22.30
CA VAL A 8 -6.36 39.47 21.92
C VAL A 8 -6.47 39.35 20.40
N ILE A 9 -6.59 40.48 19.68
CA ILE A 9 -6.63 40.49 18.22
C ILE A 9 -5.31 39.98 17.62
N ILE A 10 -4.17 40.39 18.18
CA ILE A 10 -2.85 39.94 17.74
C ILE A 10 -2.67 38.43 17.93
N ILE A 11 -3.15 37.88 19.06
CA ILE A 11 -3.07 36.44 19.35
C ILE A 11 -3.95 35.61 18.39
N LEU A 12 -5.11 36.15 18.00
CA LEU A 12 -6.01 35.50 17.05
C LEU A 12 -5.41 35.48 15.63
N LEU A 13 -4.66 36.51 15.25
CA LEU A 13 -4.01 36.60 13.93
C LEU A 13 -2.81 35.67 13.78
N ILE A 14 -2.09 35.36 14.87
CA ILE A 14 -0.90 34.49 14.84
C ILE A 14 -1.28 32.98 14.90
N GLY A 15 -2.46 32.64 15.43
CA GLY A 15 -2.88 31.26 15.69
C GLY A 15 -3.22 30.36 14.50
N ASN A 16 -3.04 30.81 13.25
CA ASN A 16 -3.43 30.05 12.05
C ASN A 16 -2.27 29.39 11.28
N PHE A 17 -1.03 29.43 11.79
CA PHE A 17 0.08 28.71 11.17
C PHE A 17 0.09 27.23 11.56
N SER A 18 -0.89 26.50 11.03
CA SER A 18 -0.85 25.03 11.01
C SER A 18 0.02 24.59 9.83
N PHE A 19 1.29 24.22 10.09
CA PHE A 19 2.10 23.46 9.13
C PHE A 19 1.54 22.03 9.06
N ALA A 20 0.49 21.86 8.25
CA ALA A 20 -0.12 20.56 8.02
C ALA A 20 0.61 19.82 6.89
N GLN A 21 1.16 18.66 7.27
CA GLN A 21 1.54 17.52 6.45
C GLN A 21 2.84 17.66 5.63
N ASP A 22 3.92 17.07 6.16
CA ASP A 22 4.91 16.41 5.32
C ASP A 22 4.18 15.32 4.54
N ARG A 23 3.84 15.63 3.29
CA ARG A 23 3.21 14.68 2.38
C ARG A 23 4.28 13.67 2.03
N ILE A 24 4.28 12.52 2.70
CA ILE A 24 4.96 11.34 2.16
C ILE A 24 4.32 11.15 0.78
N PRO A 25 5.07 11.31 -0.34
CA PRO A 25 4.49 11.15 -1.65
C PRO A 25 3.83 9.78 -1.70
N PHE A 26 2.58 9.73 -2.15
CA PHE A 26 1.92 8.46 -2.36
C PHE A 26 2.78 7.64 -3.32
N ASP A 27 3.34 6.54 -2.81
CA ASP A 27 4.12 5.61 -3.62
C ASP A 27 3.15 4.93 -4.58
N GLN A 28 3.12 5.40 -5.82
CA GLN A 28 2.31 4.83 -6.90
C GLN A 28 2.84 3.46 -7.35
N GLY A 29 3.94 2.99 -6.75
CA GLY A 29 4.63 1.78 -7.11
C GLY A 29 5.33 1.87 -8.46
N THR A 30 6.24 0.93 -8.68
CA THR A 30 6.99 0.82 -9.94
C THR A 30 6.45 -0.35 -10.76
N LYS A 31 6.34 -0.16 -12.08
CA LYS A 31 5.92 -1.21 -13.02
C LYS A 31 7.06 -2.16 -13.33
N TYR A 32 6.79 -3.46 -13.26
CA TYR A 32 7.72 -4.52 -13.59
C TYR A 32 7.07 -5.55 -14.51
N ILE A 33 7.89 -6.32 -15.21
CA ILE A 33 7.47 -7.53 -15.92
C ILE A 33 7.79 -8.71 -15.00
N LEU A 34 6.77 -9.52 -14.69
CA LEU A 34 6.94 -10.69 -13.83
C LEU A 34 7.74 -11.78 -14.54
N ALA A 35 9.01 -11.96 -14.16
CA ALA A 35 9.91 -12.88 -14.86
C ALA A 35 9.59 -14.36 -14.61
N ASP A 36 9.25 -14.72 -13.36
CA ASP A 36 8.86 -16.07 -12.97
C ASP A 36 8.18 -16.08 -11.60
N VAL A 37 7.52 -17.18 -11.26
CA VAL A 37 6.94 -17.42 -9.93
C VAL A 37 7.45 -18.74 -9.37
N ASP A 38 8.18 -18.67 -8.27
CA ASP A 38 8.57 -19.86 -7.51
C ASP A 38 7.68 -20.05 -6.28
N VAL A 39 7.46 -21.30 -5.91
CA VAL A 39 6.59 -21.65 -4.78
C VAL A 39 7.38 -22.55 -3.83
N THR A 40 7.69 -21.99 -2.66
CA THR A 40 8.53 -22.63 -1.64
C THR A 40 7.70 -23.05 -0.43
N GLY A 41 8.12 -24.10 0.27
CA GLY A 41 7.49 -24.57 1.51
C GLY A 41 6.96 -26.01 1.41
N LYS A 42 6.34 -26.49 2.49
CA LYS A 42 5.74 -27.84 2.53
C LYS A 42 4.33 -27.78 1.97
N ILE A 43 4.23 -27.84 0.65
CA ILE A 43 2.96 -27.69 -0.08
C ILE A 43 2.43 -29.07 -0.43
N THR A 44 1.20 -29.37 -0.02
CA THR A 44 0.50 -30.61 -0.42
C THR A 44 -0.08 -30.52 -1.84
N PHE A 45 0.01 -29.35 -2.47
CA PHE A 45 -0.60 -29.02 -3.76
C PHE A 45 0.44 -28.85 -4.85
N ASN A 46 0.02 -29.08 -6.10
CA ASN A 46 0.86 -28.87 -7.27
C ASN A 46 1.26 -27.39 -7.41
N LYS A 47 2.54 -27.12 -7.69
CA LYS A 47 3.10 -25.78 -7.89
C LYS A 47 2.30 -24.94 -8.89
N GLN A 48 1.96 -25.50 -10.05
CA GLN A 48 1.21 -24.79 -11.08
C GLN A 48 -0.17 -24.37 -10.59
N THR A 49 -0.84 -25.21 -9.80
CA THR A 49 -2.13 -24.89 -9.20
C THR A 49 -2.04 -23.69 -8.27
N VAL A 50 -1.01 -23.62 -7.43
CA VAL A 50 -0.79 -22.46 -6.53
C VAL A 50 -0.58 -21.18 -7.33
N ILE A 51 0.24 -21.22 -8.38
CA ILE A 51 0.51 -20.08 -9.27
C ILE A 51 -0.78 -19.61 -9.96
N THR A 52 -1.57 -20.54 -10.50
CA THR A 52 -2.86 -20.23 -11.13
C THR A 52 -3.85 -19.61 -10.14
N PHE A 53 -3.93 -20.10 -8.90
CA PHE A 53 -4.80 -19.52 -7.88
C PHE A 53 -4.36 -18.13 -7.41
N ALA A 54 -3.05 -17.91 -7.29
CA ALA A 54 -2.50 -16.57 -7.04
C ALA A 54 -2.90 -15.58 -8.15
N GLY A 55 -3.15 -16.08 -9.37
CA GLY A 55 -3.43 -15.25 -10.54
C GLY A 55 -2.18 -14.49 -11.01
N LEU A 56 -1.01 -15.06 -10.74
CA LEU A 56 0.28 -14.50 -11.16
C LEU A 56 0.85 -15.29 -12.33
N GLU A 57 0.77 -14.73 -13.54
CA GLU A 57 1.31 -15.29 -14.77
C GLU A 57 2.65 -14.64 -15.16
N LYS A 58 3.59 -15.47 -15.61
CA LYS A 58 4.86 -15.04 -16.17
C LYS A 58 4.66 -14.14 -17.39
N GLY A 59 5.41 -13.05 -17.45
CA GLY A 59 5.36 -12.06 -18.53
C GLY A 59 4.31 -10.97 -18.35
N GLN A 60 3.46 -11.05 -17.32
CA GLN A 60 2.49 -9.98 -17.05
C GLN A 60 3.18 -8.71 -16.52
N THR A 61 2.56 -7.56 -16.72
CA THR A 61 2.96 -6.32 -16.05
C THR A 61 2.34 -6.28 -14.65
N ILE A 62 3.14 -6.02 -13.62
CA ILE A 62 2.68 -5.82 -12.24
C ILE A 62 3.20 -4.50 -11.69
N VAL A 63 2.50 -3.93 -10.70
CA VAL A 63 2.95 -2.77 -9.93
C VAL A 63 3.44 -3.23 -8.55
N VAL A 64 4.59 -2.71 -8.11
CA VAL A 64 5.15 -3.01 -6.78
C VAL A 64 5.44 -1.71 -6.03
N PRO A 65 4.78 -1.46 -4.88
CA PRO A 65 3.62 -2.19 -4.35
C PRO A 65 2.36 -2.02 -5.22
N GLY A 66 1.48 -3.02 -5.28
CA GLY A 66 0.32 -2.99 -6.17
C GLY A 66 -0.83 -3.93 -5.79
N GLU A 67 -1.95 -3.78 -6.50
CA GLU A 67 -3.20 -4.49 -6.20
C GLU A 67 -3.10 -5.98 -6.55
N GLU A 68 -2.36 -6.32 -7.59
CA GLU A 68 -2.18 -7.68 -8.09
C GLU A 68 -1.56 -8.58 -7.01
N LEU A 69 -0.54 -8.09 -6.31
CA LEU A 69 0.10 -8.80 -5.19
C LEU A 69 -0.87 -8.94 -4.01
N SER A 70 -1.59 -7.87 -3.67
CA SER A 70 -2.59 -7.89 -2.58
C SER A 70 -3.71 -8.90 -2.87
N ASN A 71 -4.14 -8.97 -4.13
CA ASN A 71 -5.18 -9.90 -4.58
C ASN A 71 -4.67 -11.34 -4.62
N ALA A 72 -3.42 -11.58 -5.03
CA ALA A 72 -2.80 -12.90 -4.98
C ALA A 72 -2.79 -13.45 -3.54
N ILE A 73 -2.34 -12.65 -2.57
CA ILE A 73 -2.33 -13.02 -1.15
C ILE A 73 -3.75 -13.34 -0.66
N LYS A 74 -4.74 -12.49 -0.97
CA LYS A 74 -6.15 -12.72 -0.59
C LYS A 74 -6.72 -14.00 -1.19
N LYS A 75 -6.44 -14.29 -2.47
CA LYS A 75 -6.92 -15.50 -3.15
C LYS A 75 -6.32 -16.76 -2.51
N LEU A 76 -5.01 -16.74 -2.24
CA LEU A 76 -4.32 -17.83 -1.56
C LEU A 76 -4.88 -18.05 -0.14
N GLY A 77 -5.06 -16.99 0.65
CA GLY A 77 -5.63 -17.07 2.01
C GLY A 77 -7.07 -17.61 2.04
N LYS A 78 -7.90 -17.26 1.04
CA LYS A 78 -9.27 -17.80 0.91
C LYS A 78 -9.32 -19.31 0.71
N LEU A 79 -8.26 -19.92 0.20
CA LEU A 79 -8.20 -21.39 0.09
C LEU A 79 -7.99 -22.07 1.45
N GLY A 80 -7.67 -21.31 2.51
CA GLY A 80 -7.38 -21.84 3.84
C GLY A 80 -6.06 -22.63 3.91
N LEU A 81 -5.21 -22.47 2.89
CA LEU A 81 -4.00 -23.28 2.69
C LEU A 81 -2.73 -22.66 3.28
N PHE A 82 -2.82 -21.40 3.71
CA PHE A 82 -1.70 -20.60 4.17
C PHE A 82 -2.13 -19.85 5.43
N SER A 83 -1.48 -20.14 6.56
CA SER A 83 -1.70 -19.55 7.89
C SER A 83 -0.43 -18.92 8.40
#